data_AF-A0A5N6VQ98-F1
#
_entry.id   AF-A0A5N6VQ98-F1
#
_cell.length_a   1.000
_cell.length_b   1.000
_cell.length_c   1.000
_cell.angle_alpha   90.00
_cell.angle_beta   90.00
_cell.angle_gamma   90.00
#
_symmetry.space_group_name_H-M   'P 1'
#
loop_
_entity.id
_entity.type
_entity.pdbx_description
1 polymer ?
#
loop_
_entity_poly.entity_id
_entity_poly.type
_entity_poly.pdbx_seq_one_letter_code
_entity_poly.pdbx_strand_id
1 'polypeptide(L)'
;MMVFDHEGAKKKNGNSKPPRKSKYNSRYDDLAVGEVTIDFDHFMTAYEYGLDLFPGASKLPCLSHIPTEELEPIRRDIISQYSSVLQDIAGGKFSTMHGLRLSMEQLLAPFIDYGDYYNITSTVERCREEFIPISAPSNTLASKAVRHITGQICSTLTSALLDFDLQLENVVNDVQGLILYLEWTAFAHHRN
;
A
#
# COMPACT_ATOMS: atom_id res chain seq x y z
N MET A 1 -4.43 -8.98 20.72
CA MET A 1 -4.03 -9.79 21.89
C MET A 1 -2.71 -10.46 21.53
N MET A 2 -1.60 -10.00 22.09
CA MET A 2 -0.29 -10.63 21.90
C MET A 2 -0.24 -11.90 22.73
N VAL A 3 0.05 -13.03 22.10
CA VAL A 3 0.41 -14.26 22.81
C VAL A 3 1.92 -14.39 22.69
N PHE A 4 2.61 -14.28 23.83
CA PHE A 4 4.03 -14.60 23.93
C PHE A 4 4.15 -16.07 24.30
N ASP A 5 4.59 -16.91 23.36
CA ASP A 5 5.04 -18.26 23.69
C ASP A 5 6.56 -18.27 23.84
N HIS A 6 6.97 -18.52 25.08
CA HIS A 6 8.32 -18.90 25.46
C HIS A 6 8.38 -20.43 25.46
N GLU A 7 9.04 -21.06 24.50
CA GLU A 7 9.65 -22.38 24.74
C GLU A 7 10.64 -22.84 23.66
N GLY A 8 11.81 -23.28 24.14
CA GLY A 8 12.33 -24.60 23.76
C GLY A 8 13.18 -24.71 22.49
N ALA A 9 14.48 -24.44 22.63
CA ALA A 9 15.48 -24.88 21.65
C ALA A 9 15.42 -26.42 21.46
N LYS A 10 15.05 -26.88 20.26
CA LYS A 10 15.27 -28.27 19.81
C LYS A 10 16.14 -28.28 18.55
N LYS A 11 17.34 -28.87 18.69
CA LYS A 11 18.23 -29.26 17.58
C LYS A 11 17.51 -30.26 16.67
N LYS A 12 17.49 -30.00 15.35
CA LYS A 12 17.28 -31.04 14.34
C LYS A 12 18.33 -30.94 13.23
N ASN A 13 19.08 -32.03 13.12
CA ASN A 13 19.92 -32.40 11.98
C ASN A 13 19.06 -32.45 10.70
N GLY A 14 19.52 -31.77 9.66
CA GLY A 14 18.96 -31.86 8.32
C GLY A 14 19.85 -31.10 7.35
N ASN A 15 20.48 -31.83 6.43
CA ASN A 15 21.35 -31.29 5.39
C ASN A 15 20.51 -30.55 4.34
N SER A 16 20.02 -29.35 4.66
CA SER A 16 19.39 -28.43 3.73
C SER A 16 20.36 -27.30 3.45
N LYS A 17 20.85 -27.20 2.20
CA LYS A 17 21.61 -26.03 1.75
C LYS A 17 20.80 -24.77 2.12
N PRO A 18 21.41 -23.79 2.79
CA PRO A 18 20.69 -22.59 3.20
C PRO A 18 20.14 -21.89 1.96
N PRO A 19 18.92 -21.32 2.02
CA PRO A 19 18.39 -20.52 0.94
C PRO A 19 19.41 -19.42 0.61
N ARG A 20 19.65 -19.24 -0.69
CA ARG A 20 20.61 -18.27 -1.22
C ARG A 20 20.11 -16.88 -0.84
N LYS A 21 20.54 -16.35 0.31
CA LYS A 21 20.28 -14.97 0.71
C LYS A 21 21.05 -14.06 -0.23
N SER A 22 20.42 -13.61 -1.31
CA SER A 22 20.92 -12.47 -2.07
C SER A 22 20.80 -11.26 -1.15
N LYS A 23 21.95 -10.72 -0.75
CA LYS A 23 22.06 -9.58 0.17
C LYS A 23 21.68 -8.31 -0.61
N TYR A 24 20.38 -8.06 -0.72
CA TYR A 24 19.85 -6.77 -1.13
C TYR A 24 19.60 -5.99 0.15
N ASN A 25 20.29 -4.86 0.32
CA ASN A 25 19.95 -3.97 1.41
C ASN A 25 18.69 -3.20 1.00
N SER A 26 17.60 -3.35 1.75
CA SER A 26 16.38 -2.58 1.53
C SER A 26 16.59 -1.14 2.00
N ARG A 27 15.87 -0.17 1.42
CA ARG A 27 15.85 1.23 1.91
C ARG A 27 15.31 1.37 3.34
N TYR A 28 14.75 0.30 3.89
CA TYR A 28 14.22 0.20 5.24
C TYR A 28 15.14 -0.55 6.22
N ASP A 29 16.30 -1.04 5.77
CA ASP A 29 17.25 -1.79 6.62
C ASP A 29 17.75 -0.94 7.81
N ASP A 30 17.82 0.38 7.61
CA ASP A 30 18.29 1.35 8.61
C ASP A 30 17.19 1.72 9.63
N LEU A 31 15.95 1.29 9.42
CA LEU A 31 14.80 1.55 10.29
C LEU A 31 14.45 0.37 11.21
N ALA A 32 15.24 -0.71 11.18
CA ALA A 32 14.89 -1.98 11.80
C ALA A 32 14.96 -1.95 13.34
N VAL A 33 13.88 -1.50 13.98
CA VAL A 33 13.45 -1.95 15.32
C VAL A 33 12.44 -3.08 15.12
N GLY A 34 12.92 -4.24 14.65
CA GLY A 34 12.09 -5.44 14.45
C GLY A 34 12.31 -6.12 13.10
N GLU A 35 12.14 -7.44 13.08
CA GLU A 35 12.17 -8.25 11.86
C GLU A 35 10.86 -8.03 11.10
N VAL A 36 10.90 -7.23 10.03
CA VAL A 36 9.75 -7.04 9.13
C VAL A 36 9.60 -8.31 8.29
N THR A 37 8.51 -9.04 8.48
CA THR A 37 8.16 -10.16 7.60
C THR A 37 7.50 -9.58 6.35
N ILE A 38 8.18 -9.71 5.21
CA ILE A 38 7.60 -9.35 3.92
C ILE A 38 6.58 -10.43 3.55
N ASP A 39 5.33 -10.02 3.40
CA ASP A 39 4.28 -10.88 2.87
C ASP A 39 4.44 -10.98 1.35
N PHE A 40 5.14 -12.03 0.91
CA PHE A 40 5.34 -12.31 -0.51
C PHE A 40 4.06 -12.73 -1.23
N ASP A 41 2.99 -13.10 -0.51
CA ASP A 41 1.71 -13.47 -1.14
C ASP A 41 0.94 -12.23 -1.63
N HIS A 42 1.26 -11.05 -1.08
CA HIS A 42 0.66 -9.77 -1.45
C HIS A 42 1.69 -8.71 -1.92
N PHE A 43 2.95 -9.10 -2.09
CA PHE A 43 4.00 -8.20 -2.57
C PHE A 43 3.84 -7.96 -4.08
N MET A 44 3.64 -6.71 -4.47
CA MET A 44 3.49 -6.34 -5.87
C MET A 44 4.76 -5.71 -6.44
N THR A 45 5.29 -6.30 -7.51
CA THR A 45 6.47 -5.77 -8.18
C THR A 45 6.38 -5.96 -9.70
N ALA A 46 6.70 -4.91 -10.48
CA ALA A 46 6.66 -4.98 -11.94
C ALA A 46 7.59 -6.08 -12.52
N TYR A 47 8.60 -6.52 -11.74
CA TYR A 47 9.54 -7.58 -12.11
C TYR A 47 8.90 -8.97 -12.25
N GLU A 48 7.71 -9.19 -11.69
CA GLU A 48 7.01 -10.48 -11.73
C GLU A 48 6.09 -10.64 -12.94
N TYR A 49 5.86 -9.55 -13.70
CA TYR A 49 4.87 -9.51 -14.78
C TYR A 49 5.44 -9.82 -16.16
N GLY A 50 6.70 -10.28 -16.24
CA GLY A 50 7.35 -10.65 -17.51
C GLY A 50 7.54 -9.49 -18.49
N LEU A 51 7.45 -8.26 -18.01
CA LEU A 51 7.61 -7.03 -18.78
C LEU A 51 9.08 -6.77 -19.14
N ASP A 52 9.34 -6.22 -20.33
CA ASP A 52 10.65 -5.62 -20.60
C ASP A 52 10.78 -4.34 -19.80
N LEU A 53 11.39 -4.42 -18.62
CA LEU A 53 11.62 -3.23 -17.81
C LEU A 53 12.85 -2.44 -18.28
N PHE A 54 13.72 -3.01 -19.14
CA PHE A 54 15.03 -2.44 -19.47
C PHE A 54 15.18 -2.23 -20.98
N PRO A 55 14.36 -1.34 -21.57
CA PRO A 55 14.33 -1.15 -23.02
C PRO A 55 15.70 -0.68 -23.52
N GLY A 56 16.15 -1.25 -24.64
CA GLY A 56 17.37 -0.81 -25.33
C GLY A 56 18.63 -0.85 -24.46
N ALA A 57 18.74 -1.82 -23.55
CA ALA A 57 19.83 -1.93 -22.56
C ALA A 57 19.90 -0.76 -21.56
N SER A 58 18.76 -0.13 -21.27
CA SER A 58 18.63 0.81 -20.15
C SER A 58 19.16 0.18 -18.86
N LYS A 59 19.85 0.98 -18.03
CA LYS A 59 20.30 0.57 -16.69
C LYS A 59 19.21 0.74 -15.62
N LEU A 60 18.11 1.39 -15.97
CA LEU A 60 17.01 1.72 -15.06
C LEU A 60 15.69 1.13 -15.58
N PRO A 61 14.84 0.60 -14.69
CA PRO A 61 13.53 0.07 -15.07
C PRO A 61 12.62 1.20 -15.58
N CYS A 62 11.89 0.96 -16.67
CA CYS A 62 11.00 1.94 -17.27
C CYS A 62 9.74 1.30 -17.86
N LEU A 63 8.57 1.84 -17.57
CA LEU A 63 7.27 1.33 -18.07
C LEU A 63 6.73 2.12 -19.26
N SER A 64 7.34 3.25 -19.65
CA SER A 64 6.74 4.19 -20.62
C SER A 64 6.65 3.65 -22.05
N HIS A 65 7.45 2.62 -22.38
CA HIS A 65 7.48 2.00 -23.70
C HIS A 65 6.58 0.76 -23.78
N ILE A 66 5.97 0.35 -22.65
CA ILE A 66 5.12 -0.83 -22.56
C ILE A 66 3.70 -0.42 -22.96
N PRO A 67 3.05 -1.15 -23.88
CA PRO A 67 1.66 -0.93 -24.24
C PRO A 67 0.75 -0.98 -23.01
N THR A 68 -0.30 -0.16 -22.98
CA THR A 68 -1.18 -0.06 -21.81
C THR A 68 -1.89 -1.38 -21.51
N GLU A 69 -2.16 -2.17 -22.55
CA GLU A 69 -2.78 -3.49 -22.49
C GLU A 69 -1.94 -4.50 -21.70
N GLU A 70 -0.61 -4.41 -21.80
CA GLU A 70 0.32 -5.28 -21.06
C GLU A 70 0.45 -4.87 -19.58
N LEU A 71 0.07 -3.64 -19.24
CA LEU A 71 0.04 -3.15 -17.86
C LEU A 71 -1.25 -3.55 -17.11
N GLU A 72 -2.24 -4.11 -17.80
CA GLU A 72 -3.52 -4.50 -17.20
C GLU A 72 -3.42 -5.48 -16.02
N PRO A 73 -2.55 -6.49 -16.01
CA PRO A 73 -2.36 -7.36 -14.84
C PRO A 73 -1.86 -6.57 -13.62
N ILE A 74 -0.87 -5.71 -13.78
CA ILE A 74 -0.36 -4.85 -12.71
C ILE A 74 -1.47 -3.93 -12.20
N ARG A 75 -2.22 -3.31 -13.11
CA ARG A 75 -3.37 -2.46 -12.77
C ARG A 75 -4.40 -3.24 -11.94
N ARG A 76 -4.76 -4.46 -12.33
CA ARG A 76 -5.71 -5.31 -11.58
C ARG A 76 -5.22 -5.66 -10.19
N ASP A 77 -3.95 -5.99 -10.05
CA ASP A 77 -3.40 -6.40 -8.77
C ASP A 77 -3.28 -5.19 -7.82
N ILE A 78 -2.91 -3.99 -8.33
CA ILE A 78 -2.90 -2.74 -7.53
C ILE A 78 -4.33 -2.42 -7.09
N ILE A 79 -5.30 -2.54 -8.00
CA ILE A 79 -6.71 -2.37 -7.64
C ILE A 79 -7.09 -3.39 -6.57
N SER A 80 -6.72 -4.66 -6.68
CA SER A 80 -7.00 -5.69 -5.68
C SER A 80 -6.40 -5.35 -4.31
N GLN A 81 -5.19 -4.80 -4.29
CA GLN A 81 -4.46 -4.40 -3.07
C GLN A 81 -5.24 -3.38 -2.23
N TYR A 82 -5.91 -2.42 -2.86
CA TYR A 82 -6.71 -1.40 -2.16
C TYR A 82 -8.22 -1.69 -2.15
N SER A 83 -8.70 -2.48 -3.13
CA SER A 83 -10.12 -2.78 -3.34
C SER A 83 -10.73 -3.53 -2.18
N SER A 84 -10.05 -4.54 -1.62
CA SER A 84 -10.63 -5.38 -0.58
C SER A 84 -10.92 -4.58 0.68
N VAL A 85 -9.95 -3.78 1.15
CA VAL A 85 -10.12 -2.94 2.33
C VAL A 85 -11.18 -1.85 2.11
N LEU A 86 -11.18 -1.18 0.96
CA LEU A 86 -12.16 -0.12 0.70
C LEU A 86 -13.59 -0.69 0.57
N GLN A 87 -13.74 -1.86 -0.06
CA GLN A 87 -15.02 -2.56 -0.14
C GLN A 87 -15.46 -3.13 1.20
N ASP A 88 -14.53 -3.64 2.00
CA ASP A 88 -14.79 -4.12 3.36
C ASP A 88 -15.36 -2.99 4.25
N ILE A 89 -14.78 -1.78 4.16
CA ILE A 89 -15.30 -0.61 4.88
C ILE A 89 -16.68 -0.20 4.32
N ALA A 90 -16.78 0.01 3.01
CA ALA A 90 -18.02 0.48 2.39
C ALA A 90 -19.18 -0.52 2.51
N GLY A 91 -18.87 -1.82 2.53
CA GLY A 91 -19.80 -2.93 2.73
C GLY A 91 -20.12 -3.25 4.19
N GLY A 92 -19.58 -2.48 5.15
CA GLY A 92 -19.91 -2.60 6.56
C GLY A 92 -19.33 -3.84 7.24
N LYS A 93 -18.20 -4.39 6.76
CA LYS A 93 -17.54 -5.56 7.38
C LYS A 93 -17.09 -5.30 8.82
N PHE A 94 -16.77 -4.06 9.15
CA PHE A 94 -16.34 -3.66 10.48
C PHE A 94 -17.54 -3.29 11.35
N SER A 95 -17.68 -3.97 12.49
CA SER A 95 -18.72 -3.67 13.50
C SER A 95 -18.26 -2.68 14.58
N THR A 96 -16.97 -2.35 14.62
CA THR A 96 -16.38 -1.44 15.63
C THR A 96 -15.28 -0.57 15.00
N MET A 97 -15.10 0.64 15.54
CA MET A 97 -14.00 1.53 15.17
C MET A 97 -12.63 0.91 15.44
N HIS A 98 -12.50 0.07 16.47
CA HIS A 98 -11.23 -0.58 16.79
C HIS A 98 -10.78 -1.54 15.67
N GLY A 99 -11.69 -2.38 15.18
CA GLY A 99 -11.39 -3.30 14.08
C GLY A 99 -11.04 -2.56 12.78
N LEU A 100 -11.75 -1.47 12.49
CA LEU A 100 -11.47 -0.63 11.33
C LEU A 100 -10.08 0.03 11.44
N ARG A 101 -9.77 0.64 12.59
CA ARG A 101 -8.48 1.31 12.81
C ARG A 101 -7.30 0.37 12.71
N LEU A 102 -7.41 -0.88 13.20
CA LEU A 102 -6.36 -1.89 13.01
C LEU A 102 -6.10 -2.18 11.52
N SER A 103 -7.16 -2.26 10.71
CA SER A 103 -7.02 -2.47 9.27
C SER A 103 -6.42 -1.24 8.57
N MET A 104 -6.79 -0.03 8.99
CA MET A 104 -6.19 1.20 8.47
C MET A 104 -4.73 1.35 8.88
N GLU A 105 -4.38 0.97 10.11
CA GLU A 105 -2.99 0.99 10.59
C GLU A 105 -2.11 0.05 9.77
N GLN A 106 -2.60 -1.15 9.45
CA GLN A 106 -1.90 -2.09 8.57
C GLN A 106 -1.68 -1.51 7.17
N LEU A 107 -2.70 -0.86 6.60
CA LEU A 107 -2.60 -0.27 5.27
C LEU A 107 -1.66 0.95 5.24
N LEU A 108 -1.66 1.76 6.29
CA LEU A 108 -0.91 3.01 6.36
C LEU A 108 0.46 2.86 7.05
N ALA A 109 0.78 1.71 7.64
CA ALA A 109 2.03 1.46 8.35
C ALA A 109 3.30 1.94 7.63
N PRO A 110 3.46 1.75 6.29
CA PRO A 110 4.64 2.25 5.57
C PRO A 110 4.79 3.78 5.57
N PHE A 111 3.70 4.51 5.78
CA PHE A 111 3.63 5.97 5.72
C PHE A 111 3.59 6.62 7.10
N ILE A 112 3.50 5.83 8.16
CA ILE A 112 3.47 6.31 9.55
C ILE A 112 4.90 6.42 10.07
N ASP A 113 5.21 7.55 10.69
CA ASP A 113 6.42 7.73 11.50
C ASP A 113 5.94 7.81 12.93
N TYR A 114 6.34 6.84 13.73
CA TYR A 114 5.90 6.75 15.11
C TYR A 114 6.44 7.90 15.98
N GLY A 115 7.46 8.63 15.51
CA GLY A 115 7.93 9.88 16.11
C GLY A 115 6.94 11.05 15.96
N ASP A 116 6.06 11.01 14.95
CA ASP A 116 5.02 12.02 14.71
C ASP A 116 3.62 11.44 14.53
N TYR A 117 3.37 10.26 15.13
CA TYR A 117 2.18 9.41 14.90
C TYR A 117 0.84 10.15 14.84
N TYR A 118 0.61 11.14 15.71
CA TYR A 118 -0.65 11.89 15.78
C TYR A 118 -0.76 13.05 14.78
N ASN A 119 0.25 13.27 13.95
CA ASN A 119 0.26 14.31 12.93
C ASN A 119 -0.35 13.77 11.62
N ILE A 120 -1.68 13.89 11.52
CA ILE A 120 -2.47 13.50 10.34
C ILE A 120 -1.84 14.08 9.06
N THR A 121 -1.50 15.37 9.07
CA THR A 121 -0.95 16.06 7.90
C THR A 121 0.35 15.42 7.41
N SER A 122 1.30 15.12 8.30
CA SER A 122 2.57 14.48 7.91
C SER A 122 2.36 13.11 7.26
N THR A 123 1.46 12.30 7.82
CA THR A 123 1.16 10.95 7.30
C THR A 123 0.45 11.03 5.94
N VAL A 124 -0.49 11.98 5.79
CA VAL A 124 -1.15 12.24 4.50
C VAL A 124 -0.13 12.64 3.44
N GLU A 125 0.79 13.56 3.75
CA GLU A 125 1.81 14.01 2.80
C GLU A 125 2.73 12.86 2.35
N ARG A 126 3.17 11.99 3.29
CA ARG A 126 4.02 10.84 2.96
C ARG A 126 3.29 9.81 2.09
N CYS A 127 2.08 9.45 2.48
CA CYS A 127 1.22 8.57 1.69
C CYS A 127 0.98 9.16 0.28
N ARG A 128 0.72 10.47 0.18
CA ARG A 128 0.44 11.16 -1.08
C ARG A 128 1.61 11.09 -2.07
N GLU A 129 2.84 11.20 -1.57
CA GLU A 129 4.05 11.29 -2.38
C GLU A 129 4.62 9.92 -2.79
N GLU A 130 4.11 8.80 -2.27
CA GLU A 130 4.63 7.45 -2.56
C GLU A 130 4.75 7.16 -4.07
N PHE A 131 3.76 7.60 -4.85
CA PHE A 131 3.69 7.36 -6.29
C PHE A 131 4.47 8.36 -7.15
N ILE A 132 5.13 9.34 -6.54
CA ILE A 132 5.81 10.43 -7.25
C ILE A 132 7.31 10.34 -6.96
N PRO A 133 8.13 9.97 -7.97
CA PRO A 133 9.58 10.00 -7.82
C PRO A 133 10.04 11.40 -7.38
N ILE A 134 11.02 11.46 -6.48
CA ILE A 134 11.58 12.73 -5.98
C ILE A 134 12.09 13.62 -7.13
N SER A 135 12.53 13.01 -8.24
CA SER A 135 13.01 13.70 -9.44
C SER A 135 11.91 14.13 -10.41
N ALA A 136 10.65 13.73 -10.20
CA ALA A 136 9.56 14.08 -11.09
C ALA A 136 9.21 15.57 -10.97
N PRO A 137 8.98 16.29 -12.08
CA PRO A 137 8.64 17.71 -12.01
C PRO A 137 7.26 17.89 -11.34
N SER A 138 7.20 18.70 -10.28
CA SER A 138 6.00 18.84 -9.44
C SER A 138 4.87 19.66 -10.08
N ASN A 139 5.16 20.47 -11.08
CA ASN A 139 4.23 21.44 -11.67
C ASN A 139 3.49 20.94 -12.92
N THR A 140 3.75 19.72 -13.37
CA THR A 140 3.06 19.14 -14.53
C THR A 140 1.60 18.84 -14.21
N LEU A 141 0.75 18.78 -15.24
CA LEU A 141 -0.64 18.37 -15.08
C LEU A 141 -0.75 16.95 -14.47
N ALA A 142 0.11 16.03 -14.91
CA ALA A 142 0.15 14.67 -14.40
C ALA A 142 0.50 14.63 -12.90
N SER A 143 1.56 15.33 -12.48
CA SER A 143 1.96 15.39 -11.08
C SER A 143 0.87 16.02 -10.20
N LYS A 144 0.21 17.08 -10.69
CA LYS A 144 -0.92 17.71 -9.98
C LYS A 144 -2.11 16.77 -9.85
N ALA A 145 -2.46 16.06 -10.92
CA ALA A 145 -3.56 15.10 -10.92
C ALA A 145 -3.28 13.94 -9.95
N VAL A 146 -2.09 13.33 -10.03
CA VAL A 146 -1.67 12.26 -9.12
C VAL A 146 -1.70 12.74 -7.66
N ARG A 147 -1.06 13.87 -7.33
CA ARG A 147 -1.09 14.43 -5.95
C ARG A 147 -2.49 14.72 -5.45
N HIS A 148 -3.36 15.20 -6.33
CA HIS A 148 -4.73 15.50 -5.96
C HIS A 148 -5.50 14.23 -5.61
N ILE A 149 -5.45 13.21 -6.48
CA ILE A 149 -6.14 11.93 -6.27
C ILE A 149 -5.55 11.19 -5.07
N THR A 150 -4.22 11.05 -4.99
CA THR A 150 -3.57 10.39 -3.86
C THR A 150 -3.79 11.17 -2.57
N GLY A 151 -3.86 12.51 -2.63
CA GLY A 151 -4.18 13.35 -1.48
C GLY A 151 -5.58 13.10 -0.94
N GLN A 152 -6.59 12.94 -1.82
CA GLN A 152 -7.95 12.57 -1.40
C GLN A 152 -7.96 11.19 -0.72
N ILE A 153 -7.37 10.18 -1.36
CA ILE A 153 -7.30 8.81 -0.80
C ILE A 153 -6.59 8.81 0.56
N CYS A 154 -5.38 9.36 0.62
CA CYS A 154 -4.55 9.35 1.81
C CYS A 154 -5.17 10.18 2.95
N SER A 155 -5.83 11.30 2.64
CA SER A 155 -6.56 12.08 3.64
C SER A 155 -7.70 11.28 4.26
N THR A 156 -8.57 10.65 3.44
CA THR A 156 -9.69 9.86 3.94
C THR A 156 -9.22 8.69 4.81
N LEU A 157 -8.24 7.92 4.33
CA LEU A 157 -7.72 6.76 5.07
C LEU A 157 -7.03 7.16 6.38
N THR A 158 -6.25 8.26 6.36
CA THR A 158 -5.51 8.70 7.53
C THR A 158 -6.42 9.32 8.58
N SER A 159 -7.46 10.06 8.17
CA SER A 159 -8.52 10.52 9.09
C SER A 159 -9.24 9.34 9.74
N ALA A 160 -9.60 8.30 8.98
CA ALA A 160 -10.24 7.10 9.54
C ALA A 160 -9.36 6.40 10.61
N LEU A 161 -8.04 6.47 10.46
CA LEU A 161 -7.09 5.94 11.43
C LEU A 161 -6.90 6.83 12.66
N LEU A 162 -6.60 8.11 12.45
CA LEU A 162 -6.00 9.00 13.45
C LEU A 162 -6.96 10.05 14.03
N ASP A 163 -8.11 10.29 13.40
CA ASP A 163 -9.15 11.13 13.99
C ASP A 163 -9.97 10.29 14.97
N PHE A 164 -9.76 10.54 16.26
CA PHE A 164 -10.39 9.80 17.34
C PHE A 164 -11.86 10.20 17.58
N ASP A 165 -12.28 11.37 17.10
CA ASP A 165 -13.63 11.89 17.26
C ASP A 165 -14.59 11.36 16.17
N LEU A 166 -14.04 10.85 15.05
CA LEU A 166 -14.83 10.20 14.00
C LEU A 166 -15.54 8.93 14.49
N GLN A 167 -16.83 8.88 14.17
CA GLN A 167 -17.68 7.70 14.35
C GLN A 167 -17.61 6.79 13.12
N LEU A 168 -17.91 5.50 13.33
CA LEU A 168 -17.85 4.49 12.28
C LEU A 168 -18.74 4.83 11.08
N GLU A 169 -19.94 5.38 11.33
CA GLU A 169 -20.86 5.81 10.27
C GLU A 169 -20.26 6.92 9.38
N ASN A 170 -19.54 7.86 9.98
CA ASN A 170 -18.90 8.96 9.25
C ASN A 170 -17.79 8.40 8.35
N VAL A 171 -16.96 7.49 8.89
CA VAL A 171 -15.90 6.83 8.10
C VAL A 171 -16.47 6.03 6.93
N VAL A 172 -17.56 5.28 7.14
CA VAL A 172 -18.22 4.54 6.06
C VAL A 172 -18.75 5.50 4.99
N ASN A 173 -19.39 6.60 5.38
CA ASN A 173 -19.88 7.62 4.44
C ASN A 173 -18.74 8.28 3.66
N ASP A 174 -17.64 8.63 4.33
CA ASP A 174 -16.46 9.25 3.70
C ASP A 174 -15.81 8.29 2.69
N VAL A 175 -15.70 7.00 3.02
CA VAL A 175 -15.16 5.98 2.11
C VAL A 175 -16.11 5.71 0.95
N GLN A 176 -17.42 5.68 1.16
CA GLN A 176 -18.40 5.59 0.07
C GLN A 176 -18.31 6.82 -0.86
N GLY A 177 -18.16 8.02 -0.30
CA GLY A 177 -17.92 9.24 -1.05
C GLY A 177 -16.62 9.18 -1.87
N LEU A 178 -15.54 8.65 -1.30
CA LEU A 178 -14.28 8.44 -1.99
C LEU A 178 -14.43 7.45 -3.16
N ILE A 179 -15.11 6.32 -2.96
CA ILE A 179 -15.38 5.33 -4.01
C ILE A 179 -16.16 5.95 -5.17
N LEU A 180 -17.15 6.78 -4.87
CA LEU A 180 -17.93 7.52 -5.87
C LEU A 180 -17.07 8.54 -6.62
N TYR A 181 -16.28 9.34 -5.90
CA TYR A 181 -15.37 10.35 -6.48
C TYR A 181 -14.35 9.74 -7.45
N LEU A 182 -13.83 8.55 -7.12
CA LEU A 182 -12.86 7.85 -7.96
C LEU A 182 -13.51 7.18 -9.18
N GLU A 183 -14.84 7.26 -9.34
CA GLU A 183 -15.61 6.52 -10.34
C GLU A 183 -15.26 5.01 -10.35
N TRP A 184 -14.89 4.45 -9.19
CA TRP A 184 -14.31 3.10 -9.10
C TRP A 184 -15.25 2.04 -9.70
N THR A 185 -16.56 2.23 -9.56
CA THR A 185 -17.58 1.30 -10.10
C THR A 185 -17.65 1.28 -11.63
N ALA A 186 -17.23 2.35 -12.33
CA ALA A 186 -17.14 2.36 -13.79
C ALA A 186 -16.07 1.38 -14.30
N PHE A 187 -14.95 1.26 -13.57
CA PHE A 187 -13.91 0.27 -13.84
C PHE A 187 -14.30 -1.16 -13.45
N ALA A 188 -15.16 -1.30 -12.43
CA ALA A 188 -15.70 -2.60 -12.04
C ALA A 188 -16.70 -3.17 -13.06
N HIS A 189 -17.39 -2.31 -13.83
CA HIS A 189 -18.41 -2.72 -14.81
C HIS A 189 -17.85 -3.09 -16.19
N HIS A 190 -16.59 -2.74 -16.49
CA HIS A 190 -15.84 -3.26 -17.65
C HIS A 190 -15.47 -4.76 -17.51
N ARG A 191 -15.85 -5.41 -16.40
CA ARG A 191 -15.77 -6.87 -16.18
C ARG A 191 -16.97 -7.62 -16.77
N ASN A 192 -17.29 -7.43 -18.05
CA ASN A 192 -18.17 -8.35 -18.76
C ASN A 192 -17.66 -8.61 -20.18
#